data_AF-A0A8H5BTX1-F1
#
_entry.id   AF-A0A8H5BTX1-F1
#
_cell.length_a   1.000
_cell.length_b   1.000
_cell.length_c   1.000
_cell.angle_alpha   90.00
_cell.angle_beta   90.00
_cell.angle_gamma   90.00
#
_symmetry.space_group_name_H-M   'P 1'
#
loop_
_entity.id
_entity.type
_entity.pdbx_description
1 polymer ?
#
loop_
_entity_poly.entity_id
_entity_poly.type
_entity_poly.pdbx_seq_one_letter_code
_entity_poly.pdbx_strand_id
1 'polypeptide(L)'
;MFLDRFQRALSTFDPAAHRWAVIPLRNPHGPITQRRPSSHPTDAVGKQSLSLASWNVHGSRSNGVTCSKLIINHILQGPPFPDIIHLQEVTDDIRQSLLQDPRVRSEYLTTDAEDDMSFKGRPFATMTLLSNKRFGSPLGAADEDEGLGRKRLGLDNVFRMQLPCRYQRDALCVDIVSPAAPGAVFRLLNIHLDPSDALYRRYLQMRHLAGLLSEPGSSGGIIAGDFSATLPEGPGFVDTWGHLVGWGTRQETTSPDGRGATSAGVGGELQAGKLDRVATLNLKPDEIEILQPCFIASNKSWSDDYGLRCSFTI
;
A
#
# COMPACT_ATOMS: atom_id res chain seq x y z
N MET A 1 -15.44 -10.92 -16.44
CA MET A 1 -15.90 -11.40 -15.12
C MET A 1 -15.51 -10.33 -14.13
N PHE A 2 -16.49 -9.61 -13.56
CA PHE A 2 -16.21 -8.60 -12.54
C PHE A 2 -15.81 -9.32 -11.26
N LEU A 3 -14.66 -8.99 -10.69
CA LEU A 3 -14.27 -9.48 -9.37
C LEU A 3 -15.06 -8.70 -8.33
N ASP A 4 -15.51 -9.39 -7.28
CA ASP A 4 -16.26 -8.77 -6.20
C ASP A 4 -15.40 -7.76 -5.45
N ARG A 5 -15.94 -6.55 -5.28
CA ARG A 5 -15.36 -5.48 -4.46
C ARG A 5 -16.18 -5.30 -3.21
N PHE A 6 -15.50 -5.33 -2.07
CA PHE A 6 -16.13 -5.12 -0.77
C PHE A 6 -15.63 -3.80 -0.21
N GLN A 7 -16.54 -2.86 0.00
CA GLN A 7 -16.21 -1.57 0.63
C GLN A 7 -15.67 -1.81 2.04
N ARG A 8 -14.71 -0.98 2.45
CA ARG A 8 -14.08 -1.01 3.77
C ARG A 8 -14.02 0.39 4.36
N ALA A 9 -13.96 0.43 5.69
CA ALA A 9 -13.76 1.67 6.41
C ALA A 9 -12.26 2.01 6.51
N LEU A 10 -11.97 3.31 6.52
CA LEU A 10 -10.74 3.85 7.08
C LEU A 10 -11.09 4.53 8.41
N SER A 11 -10.25 4.37 9.41
CA SER A 11 -10.50 4.88 10.76
C SER A 11 -9.36 5.74 11.26
N THR A 12 -9.70 6.73 12.08
CA THR A 12 -8.77 7.50 12.91
C THR A 12 -9.02 7.16 14.38
N PHE A 13 -8.00 7.25 15.22
CA PHE A 13 -8.23 7.12 16.66
C PHE A 13 -8.84 8.41 17.20
N ASP A 14 -9.90 8.29 17.99
CA ASP A 14 -10.51 9.38 18.75
C ASP A 14 -9.99 9.30 20.21
N PRO A 15 -9.10 10.21 20.63
CA PRO A 15 -8.56 10.20 21.99
C PRO A 15 -9.61 10.49 23.06
N ALA A 16 -10.66 11.26 22.74
CA ALA A 16 -11.70 11.63 23.69
C ALA A 16 -12.64 10.46 23.97
N ALA A 17 -13.01 9.72 22.92
CA ALA A 17 -13.82 8.50 23.05
C ALA A 17 -12.97 7.24 23.33
N HIS A 18 -11.64 7.34 23.29
CA HIS A 18 -10.68 6.24 23.42
C HIS A 18 -11.03 5.04 22.52
N ARG A 19 -11.39 5.31 21.26
CA ARG A 19 -11.80 4.29 20.29
C ARG A 19 -11.42 4.69 18.87
N TRP A 20 -11.43 3.72 17.96
CA TRP A 20 -11.29 4.03 16.54
C TRP A 20 -12.63 4.49 15.97
N ALA A 21 -12.61 5.57 15.19
CA ALA A 21 -13.78 6.15 14.56
C ALA A 21 -13.60 6.14 13.04
N VAL A 22 -14.60 5.65 12.33
CA VAL A 22 -14.63 5.66 10.86
C VAL A 22 -14.61 7.10 10.38
N ILE A 23 -13.72 7.42 9.44
CA ILE A 23 -13.71 8.73 8.80
C ILE A 23 -14.66 8.74 7.61
N PRO A 24 -15.35 9.86 7.34
CA PRO A 24 -16.19 9.97 6.16
C PRO A 24 -15.29 10.01 4.91
N LEU A 25 -15.50 9.06 4.01
CA LEU A 25 -14.90 9.03 2.68
C LEU A 25 -15.87 9.63 1.66
N ARG A 26 -15.39 9.98 0.46
CA ARG A 26 -16.29 10.45 -0.61
C ARG A 26 -17.22 9.31 -1.01
N ASN A 27 -18.49 9.63 -1.18
CA ASN A 27 -19.43 8.66 -1.71
C ASN A 27 -19.08 8.42 -3.19
N PRO A 28 -18.75 7.18 -3.61
CA PRO A 28 -18.45 6.87 -5.01
C PRO A 28 -19.64 7.12 -5.97
N HIS A 29 -20.85 7.28 -5.44
CA HIS A 29 -22.06 7.65 -6.19
C HIS A 29 -22.51 9.10 -5.94
N GLY A 30 -21.77 9.88 -5.15
CA GLY A 30 -22.04 11.30 -4.98
C GLY A 30 -21.75 12.07 -6.27
N PRO A 31 -22.53 13.11 -6.62
CA PRO A 31 -22.16 13.97 -7.73
C PRO A 31 -20.76 14.54 -7.46
N ILE A 32 -19.83 14.32 -8.39
CA ILE A 32 -18.54 15.03 -8.40
C ILE A 32 -18.91 16.50 -8.48
N THR A 33 -18.92 17.18 -7.34
CA THR A 33 -19.02 18.63 -7.33
C THR A 33 -17.71 19.10 -7.93
N GLN A 34 -17.76 19.44 -9.22
CA GLN A 34 -16.72 20.21 -9.87
C GLN A 34 -16.58 21.49 -9.04
N ARG A 35 -15.61 21.52 -8.12
CA ARG A 35 -15.16 22.80 -7.58
C ARG A 35 -14.72 23.58 -8.81
N ARG A 36 -15.40 24.71 -9.05
CA ARG A 36 -15.03 25.67 -10.08
C ARG A 36 -13.50 25.86 -10.00
N PRO A 37 -12.75 25.67 -11.09
CA PRO A 37 -11.33 25.98 -11.06
C PRO A 37 -11.20 27.44 -10.61
N SER A 38 -10.46 27.66 -9.52
CA SER A 38 -10.14 29.00 -9.07
C SER A 38 -9.48 29.71 -10.23
N SER A 39 -9.99 30.89 -10.62
CA SER A 39 -9.49 31.71 -11.72
C SER A 39 -8.12 32.36 -11.45
N HIS A 40 -7.40 31.89 -10.43
CA HIS A 40 -6.03 32.28 -10.20
C HIS A 40 -5.13 31.40 -11.07
N PRO A 41 -4.12 31.97 -11.75
CA PRO A 41 -3.09 31.18 -12.40
C PRO A 41 -2.55 30.24 -11.33
N THR A 42 -2.78 28.94 -11.51
CA THR A 42 -2.19 27.92 -10.66
C THR A 42 -0.68 28.01 -10.86
N ASP A 43 -0.02 28.74 -9.97
CA ASP A 43 1.38 28.51 -9.65
C ASP A 43 1.58 26.99 -9.57
N ALA A 44 2.63 26.52 -10.27
CA ALA A 44 2.96 25.11 -10.44
C ALA A 44 2.63 24.31 -9.17
N VAL A 45 1.52 23.55 -9.21
CA VAL A 45 1.14 22.73 -8.06
C VAL A 45 2.26 21.72 -7.86
N GLY A 46 3.02 21.92 -6.79
CA GLY A 46 4.31 21.28 -6.60
C GLY A 46 4.16 19.76 -6.57
N LYS A 47 5.04 19.10 -7.31
CA LYS A 47 5.35 17.67 -7.17
C LYS A 47 5.36 17.27 -5.70
N GLN A 48 4.56 16.28 -5.32
CA GLN A 48 4.48 15.80 -3.94
C GLN A 48 5.24 14.48 -3.80
N SER A 49 6.19 14.44 -2.86
CA SER A 49 6.86 13.19 -2.52
C SER A 49 5.99 12.35 -1.58
N LEU A 50 5.96 11.04 -1.82
CA LEU A 50 5.32 10.02 -0.99
C LEU A 50 6.33 8.95 -0.60
N SER A 51 6.37 8.59 0.68
CA SER A 51 7.15 7.46 1.19
C SER A 51 6.23 6.27 1.52
N LEU A 52 6.60 5.08 1.05
CA LEU A 52 5.90 3.82 1.30
C LEU A 52 6.84 2.82 1.97
N ALA A 53 6.38 2.17 3.04
CA ALA A 53 6.98 0.97 3.58
C ALA A 53 6.05 -0.23 3.36
N SER A 54 6.59 -1.37 2.95
CA SER A 54 5.85 -2.64 2.84
C SER A 54 6.60 -3.74 3.57
N TRP A 55 5.87 -4.55 4.35
CA TRP A 55 6.47 -5.71 5.00
C TRP A 55 5.45 -6.79 5.37
N ASN A 56 5.72 -8.04 4.96
CA ASN A 56 5.07 -9.21 5.54
C ASN A 56 5.60 -9.48 6.96
N VAL A 57 4.71 -9.33 7.96
CA VAL A 57 5.08 -9.45 9.38
C VAL A 57 5.06 -10.89 9.91
N HIS A 58 4.69 -11.85 9.06
CA HIS A 58 4.65 -13.28 9.39
C HIS A 58 3.91 -13.60 10.69
N GLY A 59 2.68 -13.12 10.83
CA GLY A 59 2.01 -13.09 12.12
C GLY A 59 1.71 -14.45 12.75
N SER A 60 1.65 -15.52 11.95
CA SER A 60 1.43 -16.88 12.44
C SER A 60 2.65 -17.53 13.11
N ARG A 61 3.80 -16.85 13.17
CA ARG A 61 5.01 -17.38 13.81
C ARG A 61 4.95 -17.32 15.33
N SER A 62 5.76 -18.16 15.99
CA SER A 62 5.98 -18.05 17.44
C SER A 62 6.57 -16.67 17.78
N ASN A 63 5.94 -15.97 18.72
CA ASN A 63 6.22 -14.57 19.09
C ASN A 63 5.85 -13.53 18.02
N GLY A 64 4.89 -13.81 17.13
CA GLY A 64 4.46 -12.92 16.04
C GLY A 64 4.17 -11.48 16.49
N VAL A 65 3.52 -11.29 17.64
CA VAL A 65 3.26 -9.94 18.22
C VAL A 65 4.54 -9.21 18.61
N THR A 66 5.50 -9.89 19.22
CA THR A 66 6.78 -9.26 19.60
C THR A 66 7.58 -8.91 18.35
N CYS A 67 7.63 -9.80 17.37
CA CYS A 67 8.30 -9.55 16.10
C CYS A 67 7.68 -8.38 15.34
N SER A 68 6.33 -8.32 15.25
CA SER A 68 5.65 -7.24 14.55
C SER A 68 5.88 -5.88 15.21
N LYS A 69 5.92 -5.80 16.55
CA LYS A 69 6.31 -4.58 17.26
C LYS A 69 7.72 -4.12 16.88
N LEU A 70 8.68 -5.04 16.75
CA LEU A 70 10.06 -4.73 16.35
C LEU A 70 10.13 -4.24 14.90
N ILE A 71 9.38 -4.88 14.00
CA ILE A 71 9.24 -4.45 12.60
C ILE A 71 8.67 -3.03 12.53
N ILE A 72 7.58 -2.76 13.25
CA ILE A 72 6.93 -1.44 13.27
C ILE A 72 7.85 -0.39 13.88
N ASN A 73 8.57 -0.72 14.96
CA ASN A 73 9.60 0.15 15.49
C ASN A 73 10.65 0.50 14.44
N HIS A 74 11.13 -0.49 13.69
CA HIS A 74 12.14 -0.28 12.67
C HIS A 74 11.62 0.59 11.51
N ILE A 75 10.40 0.32 11.03
CA ILE A 75 9.74 1.13 10.00
C ILE A 75 9.60 2.59 10.44
N LEU A 76 9.15 2.83 11.68
CA LEU A 76 8.85 4.17 12.21
C LEU A 76 10.08 4.95 12.69
N GLN A 77 11.20 4.28 12.98
CA GLN A 77 12.44 4.94 13.41
C GLN A 77 13.33 5.40 12.26
N GLY A 78 13.26 4.74 11.10
CA GLY A 78 14.09 5.10 9.95
C GLY A 78 13.55 6.32 9.20
N PRO A 79 14.36 7.35 8.90
CA PRO A 79 13.98 8.37 7.94
C PRO A 79 14.00 7.82 6.50
N PRO A 80 13.11 8.30 5.61
CA PRO A 80 11.97 9.17 5.91
C PRO A 80 10.87 8.42 6.66
N PHE A 81 10.17 9.12 7.55
CA PHE A 81 8.97 8.59 8.18
C PHE A 81 7.94 8.23 7.08
N PRO A 82 7.41 7.01 7.05
CA PRO A 82 6.59 6.56 5.94
C PRO A 82 5.24 7.25 5.93
N ASP A 83 4.81 7.68 4.74
CA ASP A 83 3.47 8.22 4.55
C ASP A 83 2.46 7.07 4.46
N ILE A 84 2.87 5.93 3.90
CA ILE A 84 2.07 4.73 3.68
C ILE A 84 2.81 3.52 4.28
N ILE A 85 2.11 2.68 5.04
CA ILE A 85 2.63 1.39 5.50
C ILE A 85 1.68 0.29 5.04
N HIS A 86 2.19 -0.68 4.28
CA HIS A 86 1.51 -1.89 3.88
C HIS A 86 2.02 -3.07 4.71
N LEU A 87 1.12 -3.77 5.39
CA LEU A 87 1.45 -4.96 6.16
C LEU A 87 0.70 -6.17 5.61
N GLN A 88 1.37 -7.32 5.54
CA GLN A 88 0.80 -8.61 5.18
C GLN A 88 0.97 -9.62 6.33
N GLU A 89 0.17 -10.68 6.31
CA GLU A 89 0.09 -11.68 7.39
C GLU A 89 -0.16 -11.10 8.78
N VAL A 90 -1.00 -10.06 8.86
CA VAL A 90 -1.44 -9.50 10.13
C VAL A 90 -2.48 -10.44 10.74
N THR A 91 -2.20 -11.00 11.91
CA THR A 91 -3.15 -11.78 12.73
C THR A 91 -4.01 -10.86 13.59
N ASP A 92 -5.07 -11.40 14.22
CA ASP A 92 -5.93 -10.63 15.12
C ASP A 92 -5.14 -10.01 16.29
N ASP A 93 -4.26 -10.78 16.93
CA ASP A 93 -3.42 -10.29 18.04
C ASP A 93 -2.46 -9.18 17.60
N ILE A 94 -1.91 -9.28 16.39
CA ILE A 94 -1.03 -8.23 15.84
C ILE A 94 -1.84 -6.98 15.51
N ARG A 95 -3.03 -7.14 14.91
CA ARG A 95 -3.96 -6.03 14.68
C ARG A 95 -4.24 -5.30 15.98
N GLN A 96 -4.63 -6.01 17.04
CA GLN A 96 -4.89 -5.40 18.34
C GLN A 96 -3.66 -4.67 18.89
N SER A 97 -2.48 -5.28 18.79
CA SER A 97 -1.23 -4.66 19.21
C SER A 97 -0.89 -3.38 18.42
N LEU A 98 -1.10 -3.38 17.10
CA LEU A 98 -0.89 -2.22 16.23
C LEU A 98 -1.84 -1.09 16.61
N LEU A 99 -3.13 -1.41 16.78
CA LEU A 99 -4.17 -0.46 17.15
C LEU A 99 -4.02 0.10 18.58
N GLN A 100 -3.18 -0.52 19.40
CA GLN A 100 -2.80 -0.05 20.74
C GLN A 100 -1.50 0.75 20.78
N ASP A 101 -0.70 0.75 19.70
CA ASP A 101 0.55 1.51 19.64
C ASP A 101 0.24 3.02 19.67
N PRO A 102 0.78 3.78 20.65
CA PRO A 102 0.50 5.20 20.78
C PRO A 102 0.84 6.01 19.53
N ARG A 103 1.91 5.64 18.81
CA ARG A 103 2.35 6.34 17.59
C ARG A 103 1.40 6.08 16.44
N VAL A 104 0.90 4.84 16.32
CA VAL A 104 -0.12 4.50 15.31
C VAL A 104 -1.39 5.29 15.58
N ARG A 105 -1.85 5.33 16.84
CA ARG A 105 -3.04 6.10 17.23
C ARG A 105 -2.91 7.61 16.94
N SER A 106 -1.75 8.19 17.19
CA SER A 106 -1.57 9.65 17.04
C SER A 106 -1.26 10.09 15.61
N GLU A 107 -0.62 9.24 14.79
CA GLU A 107 -0.03 9.66 13.50
C GLU A 107 -0.65 8.98 12.28
N TYR A 108 -1.49 7.94 12.45
CA TYR A 108 -1.99 7.15 11.33
C TYR A 108 -3.51 6.97 11.32
N LEU A 109 -4.06 7.03 10.11
CA LEU A 109 -5.31 6.41 9.73
C LEU A 109 -5.05 4.93 9.42
N THR A 110 -6.01 4.06 9.69
CA THR A 110 -5.84 2.61 9.49
C THR A 110 -7.07 1.97 8.85
N THR A 111 -6.84 0.95 8.02
CA THR A 111 -7.90 0.03 7.61
C THR A 111 -8.17 -0.99 8.72
N ASP A 112 -9.34 -1.62 8.68
CA ASP A 112 -9.69 -2.77 9.53
C ASP A 112 -9.49 -2.54 11.05
N ALA A 113 -9.77 -1.33 11.54
CA ALA A 113 -9.68 -1.05 12.99
C ALA A 113 -10.80 -1.76 13.78
N GLU A 114 -12.04 -1.33 13.56
CA GLU A 114 -13.25 -1.89 14.18
C GLU A 114 -13.95 -2.89 13.23
N ASP A 115 -13.74 -2.76 11.93
CA ASP A 115 -14.22 -3.72 10.91
C ASP A 115 -13.29 -4.94 10.88
N ASP A 116 -13.68 -6.00 11.58
CA ASP A 116 -12.92 -7.25 11.70
C ASP A 116 -13.24 -8.28 10.60
N MET A 117 -14.07 -7.93 9.62
CA MET A 117 -14.55 -8.86 8.60
C MET A 117 -13.42 -9.53 7.81
N SER A 118 -12.29 -8.84 7.64
CA SER A 118 -11.11 -9.35 6.95
C SER A 118 -10.36 -10.43 7.75
N PHE A 119 -10.58 -10.49 9.07
CA PHE A 119 -9.94 -11.43 9.99
C PHE A 119 -10.87 -12.57 10.40
N LYS A 120 -12.20 -12.38 10.27
CA LYS A 120 -13.19 -13.38 10.65
C LYS A 120 -13.03 -14.68 9.85
N GLY A 121 -12.71 -15.76 10.56
CA GLY A 121 -12.52 -17.09 9.97
C GLY A 121 -11.26 -17.21 9.11
N ARG A 122 -10.32 -16.27 9.23
CA ARG A 122 -9.06 -16.26 8.47
C ARG A 122 -7.87 -16.19 9.43
N PRO A 123 -6.74 -16.86 9.10
CA PRO A 123 -5.57 -16.83 9.97
C PRO A 123 -4.92 -15.45 10.02
N PHE A 124 -5.04 -14.67 8.94
CA PHE A 124 -4.46 -13.33 8.83
C PHE A 124 -5.10 -12.55 7.68
N ALA A 125 -4.83 -11.25 7.64
CA ALA A 125 -5.19 -10.32 6.57
C ALA A 125 -4.06 -9.34 6.26
N THR A 126 -4.28 -8.46 5.27
CA THR A 126 -3.45 -7.28 5.04
C THR A 126 -4.00 -6.08 5.81
N MET A 127 -3.15 -5.11 6.18
CA MET A 127 -3.58 -3.83 6.75
C MET A 127 -2.79 -2.69 6.11
N THR A 128 -3.44 -1.54 5.93
CA THR A 128 -2.78 -0.32 5.43
C THR A 128 -2.90 0.80 6.47
N LEU A 129 -1.76 1.42 6.78
CA LEU A 129 -1.67 2.62 7.61
C LEU A 129 -1.31 3.81 6.71
N LEU A 130 -1.97 4.95 6.92
CA LEU A 130 -1.77 6.18 6.17
C LEU A 130 -1.51 7.34 7.12
N SER A 131 -0.41 8.06 6.95
CA SER A 131 -0.07 9.19 7.81
C SER A 131 -1.17 10.26 7.77
N ASN A 132 -1.74 10.61 8.93
CA ASN A 132 -2.78 11.63 9.04
C ASN A 132 -2.27 13.07 8.77
N LYS A 133 -0.94 13.24 8.72
CA LYS A 133 -0.27 14.48 8.28
C LYS A 133 -0.30 14.65 6.76
N ARG A 134 -0.40 13.54 6.01
CA ARG A 134 -0.34 13.52 4.53
C ARG A 134 -1.69 13.25 3.91
N PHE A 135 -2.51 12.43 4.56
CA PHE A 135 -3.82 12.01 4.09
C PHE A 135 -4.92 12.58 4.98
N GLY A 136 -5.99 13.06 4.37
CA GLY A 136 -7.13 13.61 5.09
C GLY A 136 -8.46 13.24 4.46
N SER A 137 -9.52 13.24 5.27
CA SER A 137 -10.88 13.16 4.74
C SER A 137 -11.16 14.41 3.90
N PRO A 138 -11.70 14.25 2.68
CA PRO A 138 -12.13 15.38 1.85
C PRO A 138 -13.35 16.12 2.42
N LEU A 139 -13.99 15.56 3.46
CA LEU A 139 -15.17 16.10 4.15
C LEU A 139 -14.83 16.64 5.55
N GLY A 140 -13.58 16.50 6.00
CA GLY A 140 -13.10 17.14 7.22
C GLY A 140 -12.88 18.63 7.00
N ALA A 141 -12.99 19.43 8.07
CA ALA A 141 -12.60 20.84 8.03
C ALA A 141 -11.15 20.92 7.54
N ALA A 142 -10.93 21.75 6.53
CA ALA A 142 -9.58 22.07 6.08
C ALA A 142 -8.93 22.89 7.19
N ASP A 143 -8.26 22.23 8.13
CA ASP A 143 -7.24 22.91 8.90
C ASP A 143 -6.14 23.25 7.89
N GLU A 144 -6.11 24.52 7.50
CA GLU A 144 -5.02 25.14 6.76
C GLU A 144 -3.79 25.10 7.66
N ASP A 145 -3.14 23.94 7.72
CA ASP A 145 -1.80 23.81 8.30
C ASP A 145 -0.83 24.51 7.34
N GLU A 146 -0.77 25.84 7.46
CA GLU A 146 0.09 26.74 6.70
C GLU A 146 1.59 26.53 6.99
N GLY A 147 1.95 25.62 7.91
CA GLY A 147 3.33 25.49 8.41
C GLY A 147 4.35 24.87 7.43
N LEU A 148 3.92 24.12 6.41
CA LEU A 148 4.84 23.36 5.53
C LEU A 148 4.54 23.43 4.03
N GLY A 149 3.52 24.19 3.60
CA GLY A 149 3.19 24.37 2.18
C GLY A 149 2.77 23.10 1.41
N ARG A 150 2.64 21.95 2.09
CA ARG A 150 2.23 20.69 1.48
C ARG A 150 0.76 20.40 1.78
N LYS A 151 -0.10 20.59 0.79
CA LYS A 151 -1.53 20.26 0.89
C LYS A 151 -1.72 18.74 1.05
N ARG A 152 -2.52 18.33 2.05
CA ARG A 152 -2.90 16.92 2.26
C ARG A 152 -3.59 16.35 1.02
N LEU A 153 -3.30 15.08 0.73
CA LEU A 153 -3.98 14.30 -0.28
C LEU A 153 -5.35 13.87 0.26
N GLY A 154 -6.38 14.01 -0.58
CA GLY A 154 -7.74 13.61 -0.22
C GLY A 154 -7.89 12.10 -0.33
N LEU A 155 -8.64 11.49 0.59
CA LEU A 155 -9.02 10.08 0.51
C LEU A 155 -10.38 9.93 -0.17
N ASP A 156 -10.46 9.05 -1.17
CA ASP A 156 -11.70 8.86 -1.93
C ASP A 156 -12.43 7.60 -1.51
N ASN A 157 -11.78 6.44 -1.65
CA ASN A 157 -12.41 5.16 -1.37
C ASN A 157 -11.44 4.13 -0.76
N VAL A 158 -11.98 3.16 -0.01
CA VAL A 158 -11.25 1.99 0.47
C VAL A 158 -12.09 0.74 0.21
N PHE A 159 -11.52 -0.24 -0.48
CA PHE A 159 -12.19 -1.49 -0.77
C PHE A 159 -11.22 -2.66 -0.85
N ARG A 160 -11.73 -3.88 -0.70
CA ARG A 160 -10.99 -5.12 -0.99
C ARG A 160 -11.50 -5.74 -2.26
N MET A 161 -10.60 -6.13 -3.16
CA MET A 161 -10.93 -6.91 -4.35
C MET A 161 -10.48 -8.35 -4.15
N GLN A 162 -11.42 -9.30 -4.22
CA GLN A 162 -11.06 -10.71 -4.12
C GLN A 162 -10.24 -11.13 -5.34
N LEU A 163 -9.12 -11.81 -5.12
CA LEU A 163 -8.25 -12.28 -6.18
C LEU A 163 -8.59 -13.73 -6.55
N PRO A 164 -8.34 -14.15 -7.81
CA PRO A 164 -8.45 -15.56 -8.18
C PRO A 164 -7.35 -16.36 -7.46
N CYS A 165 -7.71 -16.97 -6.34
CA CYS A 165 -6.75 -17.59 -5.41
C CYS A 165 -7.29 -18.90 -4.82
N ARG A 166 -6.38 -19.74 -4.32
CA ARG A 166 -6.74 -20.86 -3.45
C ARG A 166 -6.81 -20.44 -1.98
N TYR A 167 -6.01 -19.44 -1.60
CA TYR A 167 -5.76 -19.07 -0.20
C TYR A 167 -6.54 -17.84 0.25
N GLN A 168 -7.68 -17.58 -0.40
CA GLN A 168 -8.57 -16.46 -0.09
C GLN A 168 -7.87 -15.08 -0.08
N ARG A 169 -6.82 -14.91 -0.89
CA ARG A 169 -6.12 -13.64 -1.09
C ARG A 169 -7.05 -12.57 -1.66
N ASP A 170 -6.83 -11.35 -1.21
CA ASP A 170 -7.44 -10.15 -1.74
C ASP A 170 -6.38 -9.05 -1.94
N ALA A 171 -6.79 -7.99 -2.62
CA ALA A 171 -6.04 -6.74 -2.65
C ALA A 171 -6.79 -5.69 -1.85
N LEU A 172 -6.15 -5.14 -0.83
CA LEU A 172 -6.66 -4.00 -0.09
C LEU A 172 -6.28 -2.73 -0.84
N CYS A 173 -7.29 -2.00 -1.31
CA CYS A 173 -7.16 -0.87 -2.20
C CYS A 173 -7.57 0.42 -1.49
N VAL A 174 -6.75 1.46 -1.61
CA VAL A 174 -7.03 2.83 -1.15
C VAL A 174 -6.91 3.76 -2.34
N ASP A 175 -7.98 4.49 -2.65
CA ASP A 175 -8.01 5.53 -3.68
C ASP A 175 -7.71 6.89 -3.04
N ILE A 176 -6.70 7.59 -3.58
CA ILE A 176 -6.28 8.93 -3.15
C ILE A 176 -6.49 9.92 -4.29
N VAL A 177 -6.87 11.14 -3.96
CA VAL A 177 -7.15 12.23 -4.90
C VAL A 177 -6.23 13.39 -4.60
N SER A 178 -5.48 13.82 -5.60
CA SER A 178 -4.72 15.06 -5.52
C SER A 178 -5.67 16.25 -5.71
N PRO A 179 -5.59 17.30 -4.86
CA PRO A 179 -6.27 18.56 -5.13
C PRO A 179 -5.88 19.19 -6.49
N ALA A 180 -4.70 18.82 -7.03
CA ALA A 180 -4.16 19.30 -8.30
C ALA A 180 -4.80 18.65 -9.53
N ALA A 181 -5.34 17.44 -9.38
CA ALA A 181 -5.96 16.67 -10.47
C ALA A 181 -7.36 16.17 -10.06
N PRO A 182 -8.34 17.08 -9.90
CA PRO A 182 -9.70 16.70 -9.56
C PRO A 182 -10.32 15.83 -10.66
N GLY A 183 -10.88 14.67 -10.29
CA GLY A 183 -11.62 13.80 -11.23
C GLY A 183 -10.88 12.52 -11.64
N ALA A 184 -9.66 12.30 -11.15
CA ALA A 184 -8.98 11.00 -11.22
C ALA A 184 -8.46 10.57 -9.85
N VAL A 185 -8.43 9.26 -9.61
CA VAL A 185 -7.86 8.64 -8.40
C VAL A 185 -6.50 8.02 -8.71
N PHE A 186 -5.56 8.24 -7.81
CA PHE A 186 -4.34 7.44 -7.74
C PHE A 186 -4.58 6.30 -6.75
N ARG A 187 -4.21 5.07 -7.10
CA ARG A 187 -4.66 3.88 -6.37
C ARG A 187 -3.50 3.17 -5.69
N LEU A 188 -3.62 2.91 -4.39
CA LEU A 188 -2.66 2.17 -3.57
C LEU A 188 -3.19 0.76 -3.30
N LEU A 189 -2.44 -0.28 -3.67
CA LEU A 189 -2.78 -1.68 -3.50
C LEU A 189 -1.80 -2.34 -2.51
N ASN A 190 -2.32 -2.83 -1.39
CA ASN A 190 -1.62 -3.75 -0.49
C ASN A 190 -2.02 -5.19 -0.81
N ILE A 191 -1.05 -6.02 -1.18
CA ILE A 191 -1.29 -7.39 -1.64
C ILE A 191 -0.46 -8.42 -0.91
N HIS A 192 -0.98 -9.64 -0.86
CA HIS A 192 -0.23 -10.85 -0.55
C HIS A 192 -0.68 -11.90 -1.55
N LEU A 193 0.17 -12.24 -2.53
CA LEU A 193 -0.19 -13.17 -3.60
C LEU A 193 -0.22 -14.62 -3.13
N ASP A 194 -0.65 -15.52 -4.01
CA ASP A 194 -0.56 -16.96 -3.75
C ASP A 194 0.93 -17.40 -3.68
N PRO A 195 1.27 -18.42 -2.88
CA PRO A 195 2.65 -18.90 -2.70
C PRO A 195 3.32 -19.41 -3.99
N SER A 196 4.63 -19.68 -3.90
CA SER A 196 5.53 -19.94 -5.04
C SER A 196 5.19 -21.15 -5.92
N ASP A 197 4.38 -22.10 -5.45
CA ASP A 197 3.90 -23.25 -6.24
C ASP A 197 2.77 -22.89 -7.23
N ALA A 198 2.30 -21.64 -7.24
CA ALA A 198 1.13 -21.20 -7.99
C ALA A 198 1.41 -20.11 -9.06
N LEU A 199 2.50 -20.25 -9.84
CA LEU A 199 2.93 -19.27 -10.86
C LEU A 199 1.80 -18.77 -11.77
N TYR A 200 0.98 -19.68 -12.31
CA TYR A 200 -0.15 -19.32 -13.18
C TYR A 200 -1.24 -18.52 -12.44
N ARG A 201 -1.52 -18.83 -11.16
CA ARG A 201 -2.50 -18.08 -10.38
C ARG A 201 -1.99 -16.68 -10.12
N ARG A 202 -0.74 -16.55 -9.68
CA ARG A 202 -0.12 -15.23 -9.52
C ARG A 202 -0.23 -14.41 -10.79
N TYR A 203 0.10 -15.00 -11.95
CA TYR A 203 -0.09 -14.39 -13.28
C TYR A 203 -1.47 -13.76 -13.43
N LEU A 204 -2.52 -14.53 -13.16
CA LEU A 204 -3.89 -14.04 -13.20
C LEU A 204 -4.17 -12.94 -12.16
N GLN A 205 -3.74 -13.13 -10.91
CA GLN A 205 -3.98 -12.19 -9.81
C GLN A 205 -3.52 -10.79 -10.17
N MET A 206 -2.26 -10.61 -10.55
CA MET A 206 -1.74 -9.31 -10.94
C MET A 206 -2.23 -8.83 -12.31
N ARG A 207 -2.63 -9.70 -13.25
CA ARG A 207 -3.34 -9.22 -14.45
C ARG A 207 -4.62 -8.48 -14.05
N HIS A 208 -5.32 -8.97 -13.03
CA HIS A 208 -6.46 -8.26 -12.47
C HIS A 208 -6.05 -6.97 -11.74
N LEU A 209 -4.93 -6.97 -11.00
CA LEU A 209 -4.43 -5.77 -10.32
C LEU A 209 -3.99 -4.68 -11.30
N ALA A 210 -3.31 -5.03 -12.39
CA ALA A 210 -2.93 -4.11 -13.45
C ALA A 210 -4.16 -3.53 -14.16
N GLY A 211 -5.16 -4.39 -14.41
CA GLY A 211 -6.47 -3.95 -14.89
C GLY A 211 -7.11 -2.93 -13.96
N LEU A 212 -7.05 -3.17 -12.64
CA LEU A 212 -7.58 -2.26 -11.62
C LEU A 212 -6.88 -0.89 -11.67
N LEU A 213 -5.55 -0.83 -11.85
CA LEU A 213 -4.85 0.46 -11.99
C LEU A 213 -5.17 1.19 -13.31
N SER A 214 -5.66 0.47 -14.33
CA SER A 214 -5.93 1.01 -15.66
C SER A 214 -7.41 1.39 -15.88
N GLU A 215 -8.23 1.34 -14.83
CA GLU A 215 -9.67 1.63 -14.93
C GLU A 215 -9.96 3.08 -15.31
N PRO A 216 -11.08 3.34 -16.01
CA PRO A 216 -11.55 4.70 -16.22
C PRO A 216 -11.70 5.45 -14.89
N GLY A 217 -11.16 6.66 -14.83
CA GLY A 217 -11.12 7.46 -13.60
C GLY A 217 -9.89 7.19 -12.71
N SER A 218 -9.02 6.22 -13.04
CA SER A 218 -7.71 6.09 -12.40
C SER A 218 -6.61 6.78 -13.21
N SER A 219 -5.75 7.54 -12.52
CA SER A 219 -4.55 8.13 -13.11
C SER A 219 -3.33 7.17 -13.07
N GLY A 220 -3.47 6.02 -12.43
CA GLY A 220 -2.37 5.08 -12.17
C GLY A 220 -2.36 4.64 -10.70
N GLY A 221 -1.23 4.09 -10.25
CA GLY A 221 -1.14 3.61 -8.88
C GLY A 221 0.12 2.84 -8.55
N ILE A 222 0.12 2.31 -7.33
CA ILE A 222 1.17 1.49 -6.73
C ILE A 222 0.56 0.17 -6.27
N ILE A 223 1.21 -0.93 -6.60
CA ILE A 223 0.99 -2.27 -6.05
C ILE A 223 2.21 -2.59 -5.20
N ALA A 224 2.02 -2.78 -3.90
CA ALA A 224 3.11 -3.13 -2.98
C ALA A 224 2.70 -4.26 -2.03
N GLY A 225 3.63 -5.15 -1.74
CA GLY A 225 3.42 -6.24 -0.78
C GLY A 225 4.22 -7.49 -1.09
N ASP A 226 3.78 -8.60 -0.52
CA ASP A 226 4.39 -9.91 -0.72
C ASP A 226 3.88 -10.52 -2.04
N PHE A 227 4.73 -10.51 -3.06
CA PHE A 227 4.43 -11.12 -4.36
C PHE A 227 4.65 -12.65 -4.33
N SER A 228 5.12 -13.17 -3.20
CA SER A 228 5.49 -14.56 -2.93
C SER A 228 6.54 -15.12 -3.89
N ALA A 229 7.25 -14.25 -4.60
CA ALA A 229 8.20 -14.62 -5.64
C ALA A 229 9.54 -15.03 -5.00
N THR A 230 9.95 -16.28 -5.19
CA THR A 230 11.29 -16.75 -4.78
C THR A 230 12.31 -16.36 -5.84
N LEU A 231 13.46 -15.81 -5.43
CA LEU A 231 14.60 -15.66 -6.35
C LEU A 231 15.18 -17.06 -6.66
N PRO A 232 15.53 -17.41 -7.91
CA PRO A 232 15.39 -16.66 -9.16
C PRO A 232 14.26 -17.26 -10.00
N GLU A 233 13.04 -16.75 -9.86
CA GLU A 233 12.01 -17.02 -10.86
C GLU A 233 12.53 -16.53 -12.23
N GLY A 234 12.76 -17.48 -13.13
CA GLY A 234 13.53 -17.29 -14.36
C GLY A 234 13.02 -16.17 -15.28
N PRO A 235 13.77 -15.84 -16.35
CA PRO A 235 13.55 -14.67 -17.19
C PRO A 235 12.11 -14.56 -17.73
N GLY A 236 11.46 -15.68 -18.06
CA GLY A 236 10.08 -15.66 -18.58
C GLY A 236 9.00 -15.21 -17.58
N PHE A 237 9.20 -15.34 -16.26
CA PHE A 237 8.26 -14.82 -15.26
C PHE A 237 8.37 -13.30 -15.18
N VAL A 238 9.60 -12.79 -15.13
CA VAL A 238 9.95 -11.37 -15.20
C VAL A 238 9.39 -10.72 -16.47
N ASP A 239 9.56 -11.33 -17.64
CA ASP A 239 9.07 -10.80 -18.92
C ASP A 239 7.54 -10.75 -18.99
N THR A 240 6.87 -11.78 -18.46
CA THR A 240 5.42 -11.89 -18.46
C THR A 240 4.77 -10.84 -17.54
N TRP A 241 5.41 -10.53 -16.41
CA TRP A 241 5.05 -9.37 -15.57
C TRP A 241 5.43 -8.04 -16.21
N GLY A 242 6.54 -8.05 -16.96
CA GLY A 242 7.01 -7.06 -17.94
C GLY A 242 5.90 -6.44 -18.69
N HIS A 243 5.22 -7.30 -19.42
CA HIS A 243 4.19 -6.86 -20.33
C HIS A 243 2.90 -6.44 -19.62
N LEU A 244 2.60 -6.99 -18.44
CA LEU A 244 1.38 -6.65 -17.68
C LEU A 244 1.47 -5.35 -16.87
N VAL A 245 2.67 -5.01 -16.38
CA VAL A 245 2.89 -3.91 -15.44
C VAL A 245 4.16 -3.09 -15.76
N GLY A 246 4.69 -3.19 -17.00
CA GLY A 246 5.94 -2.53 -17.39
C GLY A 246 7.15 -2.96 -16.56
N TRP A 247 7.27 -4.26 -16.25
CA TRP A 247 8.45 -4.79 -15.57
C TRP A 247 9.70 -4.65 -16.46
N GLY A 248 10.61 -3.80 -16.03
CA GLY A 248 11.96 -3.73 -16.56
C GLY A 248 12.93 -3.78 -15.38
N THR A 249 13.87 -4.73 -15.40
CA THR A 249 15.08 -4.65 -14.58
C THR A 249 15.86 -3.41 -15.01
N ARG A 250 15.66 -2.26 -14.35
CA ARG A 250 16.37 -0.99 -14.62
C ARG A 250 16.68 -0.79 -16.12
N GLN A 251 15.71 -1.05 -16.99
CA GLN A 251 15.83 -0.80 -18.42
C GLN A 251 14.48 -0.34 -18.91
N GLU A 252 14.47 0.92 -19.34
CA GLU A 252 13.31 1.64 -19.82
C GLU A 252 12.74 0.93 -21.04
N THR A 253 11.51 0.44 -20.93
CA THR A 253 10.69 0.18 -22.11
C THR A 253 9.59 1.22 -22.13
N THR A 254 9.80 2.27 -22.92
CA THR A 254 8.77 3.23 -23.26
C THR A 254 7.75 2.54 -24.16
N SER A 255 6.52 2.40 -23.66
CA SER A 255 5.39 2.00 -24.50
C SER A 255 5.09 3.13 -25.51
N PRO A 256 4.71 2.83 -26.77
CA PRO A 256 4.43 3.84 -27.80
C PRO A 256 3.38 4.89 -27.41
N ASP A 257 2.53 4.57 -26.42
CA ASP A 257 1.37 5.38 -26.02
C ASP A 257 1.65 6.34 -24.84
N GLY A 258 2.90 6.51 -24.43
CA GLY A 258 3.29 7.47 -23.37
C GLY A 258 2.88 7.09 -21.95
N ARG A 259 2.23 5.94 -21.73
CA ARG A 259 1.99 5.36 -20.40
C ARG A 259 3.18 4.47 -20.02
N GLY A 260 3.94 4.90 -19.01
CA GLY A 260 5.07 4.15 -18.46
C GLY A 260 4.64 3.40 -17.21
N ALA A 261 4.84 2.09 -17.19
CA ALA A 261 4.72 1.29 -15.98
C ALA A 261 6.14 0.85 -15.58
N THR A 262 6.42 0.80 -14.28
CA THR A 262 7.74 0.46 -13.77
C THR A 262 7.61 -0.49 -12.59
N SER A 263 8.54 -1.42 -12.46
CA SER A 263 8.63 -2.29 -11.28
C SER A 263 10.03 -2.23 -10.72
N ALA A 264 10.18 -2.41 -9.42
CA ALA A 264 11.50 -2.48 -8.85
C ALA A 264 11.58 -3.37 -7.61
N GLY A 265 12.73 -4.00 -7.50
CA GLY A 265 13.19 -4.83 -6.38
C GLY A 265 14.72 -4.85 -6.45
N VAL A 266 15.38 -4.99 -5.32
CA VAL A 266 16.84 -4.94 -5.28
C VAL A 266 17.40 -6.32 -5.64
N GLY A 267 18.10 -6.38 -6.78
CA GLY A 267 18.86 -7.56 -7.19
C GLY A 267 20.22 -7.57 -6.50
N GLY A 268 20.44 -8.55 -5.63
CA GLY A 268 21.72 -8.84 -4.98
C GLY A 268 21.69 -10.25 -4.39
N GLU A 269 22.85 -10.76 -3.95
CA GLU A 269 22.95 -11.96 -3.10
C GLU A 269 22.35 -11.67 -1.71
N LEU A 270 21.04 -11.44 -1.67
CA LEU A 270 20.27 -11.56 -0.44
C LEU A 270 20.33 -13.04 -0.05
N GLN A 271 20.50 -13.32 1.25
CA GLN A 271 20.23 -14.68 1.77
C GLN A 271 18.82 -15.09 1.32
N ALA A 272 18.55 -16.40 1.24
CA ALA A 272 17.34 -17.02 0.66
C ALA A 272 16.00 -16.67 1.36
N GLY A 273 15.77 -15.39 1.67
CA GLY A 273 14.53 -14.80 2.15
C GLY A 273 13.71 -14.26 0.99
N LYS A 274 12.41 -14.13 1.24
CA LYS A 274 11.46 -13.50 0.34
C LYS A 274 11.54 -11.98 0.54
N LEU A 275 11.30 -11.23 -0.54
CA LEU A 275 11.42 -9.78 -0.57
C LEU A 275 10.09 -9.20 -1.06
N ASP A 276 9.50 -8.32 -0.27
CA ASP A 276 8.38 -7.48 -0.67
C ASP A 276 8.73 -6.69 -1.95
N ARG A 277 7.76 -6.52 -2.85
CA ARG A 277 7.99 -5.86 -4.15
C ARG A 277 7.05 -4.69 -4.37
N VAL A 278 7.45 -3.84 -5.32
CA VAL A 278 6.63 -2.73 -5.81
C VAL A 278 6.49 -2.75 -7.33
N ALA A 279 5.27 -2.52 -7.80
CA ALA A 279 4.96 -2.31 -9.21
C ALA A 279 4.06 -1.08 -9.35
N THR A 280 4.27 -0.27 -10.38
CA THR A 280 3.62 1.02 -10.55
C THR A 280 3.05 1.20 -11.96
N LEU A 281 2.01 2.03 -12.07
CA LEU A 281 1.49 2.52 -13.35
C LEU A 281 1.51 4.04 -13.35
N ASN A 282 2.08 4.66 -14.39
CA ASN A 282 2.25 6.11 -14.57
C ASN A 282 3.05 6.80 -13.45
N LEU A 283 3.97 6.07 -12.85
CA LEU A 283 4.84 6.56 -11.78
C LEU A 283 6.16 5.80 -11.83
N LYS A 284 7.25 6.45 -11.43
CA LYS A 284 8.56 5.82 -11.23
C LYS A 284 8.98 5.96 -9.76
N PRO A 285 9.51 4.91 -9.12
CA PRO A 285 10.15 5.04 -7.81
C PRO A 285 11.38 5.94 -7.92
N ASP A 286 11.51 6.89 -6.99
CA ASP A 286 12.67 7.76 -6.88
C ASP A 286 13.83 7.04 -6.17
N GLU A 287 13.52 6.36 -5.05
CA GLU A 287 14.46 5.60 -4.24
C GLU A 287 13.83 4.31 -3.73
N ILE A 288 14.65 3.27 -3.54
CA ILE A 288 14.25 1.98 -2.98
C ILE A 288 15.33 1.49 -2.02
N GLU A 289 14.91 1.21 -0.80
CA GLU A 289 15.71 0.67 0.30
C GLU A 289 15.14 -0.68 0.74
N ILE A 290 16.02 -1.63 1.05
CA ILE A 290 15.62 -2.89 1.71
C ILE A 290 15.67 -2.68 3.22
N LEU A 291 14.56 -2.97 3.89
CA LEU A 291 14.49 -3.00 5.34
C LEU A 291 14.84 -4.41 5.82
N GLN A 292 16.01 -4.57 6.44
CA GLN A 292 16.48 -5.88 6.89
C GLN A 292 15.92 -6.22 8.28
N PRO A 293 15.36 -7.42 8.49
CA PRO A 293 14.97 -7.84 9.82
C PRO A 293 16.22 -8.05 10.68
N CYS A 294 16.24 -7.53 11.91
CA CYS A 294 17.31 -7.89 12.84
C CYS A 294 17.02 -9.23 13.55
N PHE A 295 18.01 -9.72 14.29
CA PHE A 295 17.95 -10.97 15.03
C PHE A 295 17.46 -10.77 16.47
N ILE A 296 16.55 -11.63 16.93
CA ILE A 296 16.10 -11.74 18.33
C ILE A 296 17.08 -12.62 19.13
N ALA A 297 17.61 -13.65 18.47
CA ALA A 297 18.63 -14.56 18.96
C ALA A 297 19.50 -15.01 17.79
N SER A 298 20.63 -15.67 18.05
CA SER A 298 21.67 -16.03 17.06
C SER A 298 21.18 -16.78 15.83
N ASN A 299 19.95 -17.32 15.82
CA ASN A 299 19.32 -18.03 14.71
C ASN A 299 17.85 -17.66 14.45
N LYS A 300 17.32 -16.58 15.03
CA LYS A 300 15.90 -16.19 14.87
C LYS A 300 15.78 -14.72 14.53
N SER A 301 15.40 -14.40 13.30
CA SER A 301 15.08 -13.04 12.84
C SER A 301 13.66 -12.62 13.22
N TRP A 302 13.36 -11.31 13.12
CA TRP A 302 12.00 -10.78 13.29
C TRP A 302 11.04 -11.31 12.23
N SER A 303 11.53 -11.42 10.99
CA SER A 303 10.80 -11.92 9.83
C SER A 303 11.77 -12.71 8.94
N ASP A 304 11.23 -13.69 8.20
CA ASP A 304 11.98 -14.35 7.12
C ASP A 304 11.87 -13.55 5.79
N ASP A 305 11.04 -12.49 5.82
CA ASP A 305 10.90 -11.50 4.76
C ASP A 305 11.74 -10.26 5.05
N TYR A 306 12.31 -9.72 3.98
CA TYR A 306 12.84 -8.38 3.95
C TYR A 306 11.73 -7.40 3.61
N GLY A 307 11.64 -6.32 4.38
CA GLY A 307 10.75 -5.22 4.07
C GLY A 307 11.31 -4.37 2.94
N LEU A 308 10.45 -3.53 2.38
CA LEU A 308 10.78 -2.58 1.33
C LEU A 308 10.40 -1.18 1.78
N ARG A 309 11.27 -0.20 1.54
CA ARG A 309 10.93 1.22 1.61
C ARG A 309 11.13 1.84 0.24
N CYS A 310 10.16 2.63 -0.22
CA CYS A 310 10.22 3.31 -1.50
C CYS A 310 9.77 4.76 -1.38
N SER A 311 10.35 5.63 -2.18
CA SER A 311 9.85 7.00 -2.36
C SER A 311 9.36 7.22 -3.79
N PHE A 312 8.39 8.10 -3.93
CA PHE A 312 7.73 8.41 -5.19
C PHE A 312 7.43 9.90 -5.28
N THR A 313 7.33 10.41 -6.50
CA THR A 313 6.90 11.79 -6.76
C THR A 313 5.64 11.78 -7.62
N ILE A 314 4.54 12.29 -7.07
CA ILE A 314 3.22 12.41 -7.72
C ILE A 314 2.82 13.86 -8.02
#